data_AF-A0A6I3A818-F1
#
_entry.id   AF-A0A6I3A818-F1
#
_cell.length_a   1.000
_cell.length_b   1.000
_cell.length_c   1.000
_cell.angle_alpha   90.00
_cell.angle_beta   90.00
_cell.angle_gamma   90.00
#
_symmetry.space_group_name_H-M   'P 1'
#
loop_
_entity.id
_entity.type
_entity.pdbx_description
1 polymer ?
#
loop_
_entity_poly.entity_id
_entity_poly.type
_entity_poly.pdbx_seq_one_letter_code
_entity_poly.pdbx_strand_id
1 'polypeptide(L)'
;MKRSHLTFIVLASLTLSLFGPTANADMKVGGACKKLGKSAVDPSGFKYKCIKSGNKLIWDKGIKTNTSSNQNKVDPNSISFAWPSTTAKYITSVPIDLNQINSISKYGSCSGHNRDGYTFERVLTSNLSLKHYFYPITQFQGTTDKVKVFAPFDGTVATIQLEADKGGLGRPKNGNGLGLSTPLDKNILFSFGHIYFSKSFKVGDSVKAGQLLGYASMSDAGFDFDIDLEGKSRAPNESEVLGSIFDHMSKSVSDSFAGHGISPNEMKISIADRQKQPCDFNSSVGRTTADWVALKGQTIQTGTSSPQGSSESSGNTSKPTEAAKSNANTDSGSSNFQKEGQACDPTKGPNGKASDGTQLVCKPGSDGKDSWQVKK
;
A
#
# COMPACT_ATOMS: atom_id res chain seq x y z
N MET A 1 41.47 19.86 53.26
CA MET A 1 40.27 19.55 52.44
C MET A 1 39.26 18.88 53.35
N LYS A 2 38.20 19.61 53.71
CA LYS A 2 37.45 19.44 54.96
C LYS A 2 35.96 19.20 54.64
N ARG A 3 35.43 18.10 55.17
CA ARG A 3 34.02 17.82 55.52
C ARG A 3 32.91 17.84 54.44
N SER A 4 33.16 18.26 53.18
CA SER A 4 32.10 18.35 52.16
C SER A 4 31.89 17.09 51.29
N HIS A 5 32.81 16.12 51.30
CA HIS A 5 32.70 14.94 50.40
C HIS A 5 32.05 13.72 51.05
N LEU A 6 31.94 13.68 52.39
CA LEU A 6 31.36 12.54 53.09
C LEU A 6 29.81 12.58 53.08
N THR A 7 29.21 13.76 53.01
CA THR A 7 27.74 13.94 52.96
C THR A 7 27.12 13.59 51.61
N PHE A 8 27.84 13.78 50.50
CA PHE A 8 27.33 13.41 49.16
C PHE A 8 27.29 11.90 48.92
N ILE A 9 28.20 11.13 49.51
CA ILE A 9 28.25 9.67 49.35
C ILE A 9 27.14 8.99 50.17
N VAL A 10 26.79 9.53 51.33
CA VAL A 10 25.69 9.02 52.17
C VAL A 10 24.31 9.35 51.57
N LEU A 11 24.17 10.47 50.86
CA LEU A 11 22.90 10.83 50.21
C LEU A 11 22.67 10.06 48.89
N ALA A 12 23.74 9.78 48.13
CA ALA A 12 23.65 9.00 46.88
C ALA A 12 23.40 7.48 47.11
N SER A 13 23.75 6.96 48.29
CA SER A 13 23.51 5.55 48.65
C SER A 13 22.10 5.30 49.22
N LEU A 14 21.41 6.33 49.72
CA LEU A 14 20.07 6.19 50.30
C LEU A 14 18.93 6.26 49.26
N THR A 15 19.18 6.76 48.05
CA THR A 15 18.16 6.82 46.97
C THR A 15 18.20 5.63 46.02
N LEU A 16 19.19 4.74 46.11
CA LEU A 16 19.31 3.57 45.23
C LEU A 16 18.57 2.31 45.75
N SER A 17 17.98 2.38 46.94
CA SER A 17 17.23 1.27 47.56
C SER A 17 15.71 1.30 47.32
N LEU A 18 15.18 2.29 46.60
CA LEU A 18 13.73 2.44 46.36
C LEU A 18 13.23 1.93 45.00
N PHE A 19 14.10 1.41 44.14
CA PHE A 19 13.71 0.73 42.90
C PHE A 19 14.44 -0.60 42.73
N GLY A 20 14.43 -1.43 43.78
CA GLY A 20 14.71 -2.85 43.61
C GLY A 20 13.60 -3.48 42.75
N PRO A 21 13.91 -4.37 41.78
CA PRO A 21 12.86 -5.16 41.15
C PRO A 21 12.10 -5.87 42.25
N THR A 22 10.78 -5.66 42.32
CA THR A 22 9.92 -6.45 43.20
C THR A 22 10.23 -7.90 42.91
N ALA A 23 10.75 -8.62 43.92
CA ALA A 23 10.96 -10.05 43.84
C ALA A 23 9.65 -10.67 43.36
N ASN A 24 9.63 -11.09 42.10
CA ASN A 24 8.54 -11.90 41.57
C ASN A 24 8.63 -13.20 42.35
N ALA A 25 7.74 -13.37 43.33
CA ALA A 25 7.59 -14.62 44.03
C ALA A 25 7.49 -15.72 42.98
N ASP A 26 8.49 -16.59 42.97
CA ASP A 26 8.63 -17.72 42.07
C ASP A 26 7.29 -18.47 42.04
N MET A 27 6.63 -18.49 40.88
CA MET A 27 5.28 -19.04 40.71
C MET A 27 5.38 -20.57 40.71
N LYS A 28 5.55 -21.13 41.90
CA LYS A 28 5.61 -22.59 42.10
C LYS A 28 4.20 -23.15 42.19
N VAL A 29 3.95 -24.25 41.48
CA VAL A 29 2.72 -25.05 41.61
C VAL A 29 2.45 -25.34 43.09
N GLY A 30 1.22 -25.05 43.54
CA GLY A 30 0.83 -25.17 44.95
C GLY A 30 1.27 -24.03 45.87
N GLY A 31 2.02 -23.04 45.36
CA GLY A 31 2.40 -21.83 46.09
C GLY A 31 1.21 -20.93 46.38
N ALA A 32 1.30 -20.12 47.44
CA ALA A 32 0.21 -19.25 47.87
C ALA A 32 -0.05 -18.11 46.86
N CYS A 33 -1.33 -17.83 46.61
CA CYS A 33 -1.76 -16.73 45.74
C CYS A 33 -2.70 -15.77 46.48
N LYS A 34 -2.61 -14.47 46.16
CA LYS A 34 -3.26 -13.41 46.94
C LYS A 34 -4.75 -13.23 46.65
N LYS A 35 -5.26 -13.69 45.50
CA LYS A 35 -6.64 -13.42 45.06
C LYS A 35 -7.20 -14.55 44.20
N LEU A 36 -8.32 -15.14 44.66
CA LEU A 36 -9.02 -16.21 43.97
C LEU A 36 -9.40 -15.80 42.54
N GLY A 37 -9.19 -16.71 41.58
CA GLY A 37 -9.51 -16.50 40.18
C GLY A 37 -8.49 -15.68 39.39
N LYS A 38 -7.46 -15.10 40.03
CA LYS A 38 -6.35 -14.46 39.31
C LYS A 38 -5.63 -15.49 38.46
N SER A 39 -5.34 -15.16 37.21
CA SER A 39 -4.49 -15.96 36.33
C SER A 39 -3.11 -15.33 36.15
N ALA A 40 -2.11 -16.18 35.93
CA ALA A 40 -0.75 -15.77 35.60
C ALA A 40 -0.15 -16.72 34.57
N VAL A 41 0.78 -16.24 33.77
CA VAL A 41 1.50 -17.04 32.77
C VAL A 41 2.99 -16.94 33.08
N ASP A 42 3.68 -18.07 33.13
CA ASP A 42 5.13 -18.08 33.34
C ASP A 42 5.90 -17.92 32.01
N PRO A 43 7.21 -17.60 32.06
CA PRO A 43 8.03 -17.50 30.85
C PRO A 43 8.13 -18.81 30.04
N SER A 44 7.76 -19.95 30.62
CA SER A 44 7.75 -21.27 29.97
C SER A 44 6.42 -21.57 29.26
N GLY A 45 5.46 -20.64 29.29
CA GLY A 45 4.17 -20.76 28.61
C GLY A 45 3.14 -21.60 29.35
N PHE A 46 3.22 -21.73 30.66
CA PHE A 46 2.18 -22.35 31.49
C PHE A 46 1.28 -21.26 32.07
N LYS A 47 -0.04 -21.42 31.90
CA LYS A 47 -1.05 -20.57 32.54
C LYS A 47 -1.54 -21.23 33.82
N TYR A 48 -1.42 -20.50 34.92
CA TYR A 48 -1.87 -20.88 36.26
C TYR A 48 -3.12 -20.10 36.64
N LYS A 49 -3.99 -20.71 37.45
CA LYS A 49 -5.14 -20.03 38.07
C LYS A 49 -5.04 -20.18 39.60
N CYS A 50 -5.30 -19.08 40.30
CA CYS A 50 -5.41 -19.07 41.75
C CYS A 50 -6.73 -19.72 42.15
N ILE A 51 -6.67 -20.87 42.81
CA ILE A 51 -7.82 -21.69 43.22
C ILE A 51 -7.87 -21.84 44.74
N LYS A 52 -9.05 -22.17 45.27
CA LYS A 52 -9.23 -22.52 46.68
C LYS A 52 -8.91 -24.00 46.87
N SER A 53 -7.97 -24.31 47.76
CA SER A 53 -7.67 -25.67 48.19
C SER A 53 -7.77 -25.74 49.72
N GLY A 54 -8.80 -26.40 50.21
CA GLY A 54 -9.22 -26.31 51.61
C GLY A 54 -9.54 -24.87 52.00
N ASN A 55 -8.88 -24.37 53.06
CA ASN A 55 -9.04 -23.00 53.57
C ASN A 55 -8.02 -21.99 53.01
N LYS A 56 -7.19 -22.37 52.04
CA LYS A 56 -6.13 -21.52 51.48
C LYS A 56 -6.31 -21.28 49.98
N LEU A 57 -5.69 -20.22 49.48
CA LEU A 57 -5.60 -19.89 48.06
C LEU A 57 -4.22 -20.28 47.52
N ILE A 58 -4.19 -21.15 46.51
CA ILE A 58 -2.95 -21.65 45.90
C ILE A 58 -3.02 -21.59 44.37
N TRP A 59 -1.85 -21.51 43.72
CA TRP A 59 -1.74 -21.73 42.27
C TRP A 59 -2.00 -23.19 41.94
N ASP A 60 -2.86 -23.44 40.96
CA ASP A 60 -3.13 -24.79 40.43
C ASP A 60 -1.89 -25.38 39.73
N LYS A 61 -2.04 -26.59 39.16
CA LYS A 61 -0.92 -27.31 38.51
C LYS A 61 -0.40 -26.63 37.23
N GLY A 62 -1.06 -25.58 36.75
CA GLY A 62 -0.77 -24.93 35.47
C GLY A 62 -1.17 -25.79 34.28
N ILE A 63 -1.57 -25.14 33.19
CA ILE A 63 -1.83 -25.79 31.90
C ILE A 63 -0.86 -25.17 30.89
N LYS A 64 -0.08 -26.01 30.20
CA LYS A 64 0.78 -25.55 29.12
C LYS A 64 -0.11 -24.93 28.05
N THR A 65 0.05 -23.63 27.80
CA THR A 65 -0.61 -22.99 26.67
C THR A 65 0.11 -23.44 25.42
N ASN A 66 -0.27 -24.60 24.89
CA ASN A 66 -0.19 -24.79 23.46
C ASN A 66 -1.16 -23.76 22.88
N THR A 67 -0.67 -22.89 22.01
CA THR A 67 -1.49 -22.19 21.04
C THR A 67 -2.41 -23.23 20.41
N SER A 68 -3.67 -23.29 20.85
CA SER A 68 -4.57 -24.37 20.45
C SER A 68 -5.96 -23.80 20.25
N SER A 69 -6.29 -23.68 18.97
CA SER A 69 -7.50 -24.24 18.38
C SER A 69 -8.52 -24.77 19.39
N ASN A 70 -9.65 -24.08 19.50
CA ASN A 70 -10.91 -24.79 19.67
C ASN A 70 -11.21 -25.49 18.34
N GLN A 71 -11.05 -26.81 18.31
CA GLN A 71 -11.64 -27.64 17.26
C GLN A 71 -13.16 -27.69 17.46
N ASN A 72 -13.86 -26.71 16.91
CA ASN A 72 -15.04 -27.02 16.13
C ASN A 72 -14.53 -27.34 14.72
N LYS A 73 -14.90 -28.51 14.19
CA LYS A 73 -14.64 -29.01 12.81
C LYS A 73 -14.12 -27.90 11.89
N VAL A 74 -12.79 -27.73 11.87
CA VAL A 74 -12.13 -26.67 11.11
C VAL A 74 -12.18 -27.09 9.66
N ASP A 75 -12.90 -26.31 8.86
CA ASP A 75 -12.81 -26.34 7.42
C ASP A 75 -11.32 -26.13 7.04
N PRO A 76 -10.68 -27.04 6.29
CA PRO A 76 -9.29 -26.90 5.86
C PRO A 76 -8.99 -25.62 5.05
N ASN A 77 -10.01 -24.79 4.73
CA ASN A 77 -9.85 -23.47 4.14
C ASN A 77 -9.96 -22.26 5.10
N SER A 78 -10.08 -22.41 6.43
CA SER A 78 -10.12 -21.22 7.31
C SER A 78 -8.72 -20.61 7.52
N ILE A 79 -8.32 -19.67 6.67
CA ILE A 79 -7.13 -18.84 6.88
C ILE A 79 -7.39 -17.96 8.10
N SER A 80 -6.79 -18.28 9.24
CA SER A 80 -6.88 -17.41 10.43
C SER A 80 -6.12 -16.11 10.15
N PHE A 81 -6.84 -14.99 10.18
CA PHE A 81 -6.27 -13.65 10.03
C PHE A 81 -5.12 -13.41 11.02
N ALA A 82 -4.02 -12.86 10.52
CA ALA A 82 -2.85 -12.48 11.31
C ALA A 82 -2.38 -11.07 10.91
N TRP A 83 -2.09 -10.24 11.91
CA TRP A 83 -1.59 -8.89 11.70
C TRP A 83 -0.15 -8.91 11.15
N PRO A 84 0.17 -8.00 10.22
CA PRO A 84 1.56 -7.64 9.91
C PRO A 84 2.36 -7.20 11.14
N SER A 85 3.67 -7.36 11.06
CA SER A 85 4.61 -6.81 12.04
C SER A 85 4.65 -5.30 11.95
N THR A 86 4.69 -4.62 13.11
CA THR A 86 4.87 -3.17 13.20
C THR A 86 6.34 -2.73 13.26
N THR A 87 7.28 -3.67 13.37
CA THR A 87 8.70 -3.36 13.61
C THR A 87 9.67 -4.06 12.64
N ALA A 88 9.22 -5.08 11.91
CA ALA A 88 10.08 -5.81 10.98
C ALA A 88 10.61 -4.88 9.89
N LYS A 89 11.91 -4.96 9.61
CA LYS A 89 12.57 -4.18 8.55
C LYS A 89 12.89 -5.10 7.37
N TYR A 90 11.88 -5.36 6.55
CA TYR A 90 12.02 -6.28 5.40
C TYR A 90 12.34 -5.57 4.09
N ILE A 91 12.22 -4.24 3.97
CA ILE A 91 12.63 -3.50 2.76
C ILE A 91 14.14 -3.27 2.85
N THR A 92 14.91 -4.06 2.12
CA THR A 92 16.38 -4.10 2.17
C THR A 92 17.04 -3.50 0.93
N SER A 93 16.27 -3.22 -0.12
CA SER A 93 16.69 -2.49 -1.31
C SER A 93 15.68 -1.38 -1.65
N VAL A 94 16.17 -0.32 -2.30
CA VAL A 94 15.33 0.81 -2.68
C VAL A 94 14.41 0.39 -3.83
N PRO A 95 13.07 0.50 -3.71
CA PRO A 95 12.14 -0.05 -4.70
C PRO A 95 11.99 0.82 -5.97
N ILE A 96 12.62 1.99 -6.03
CA ILE A 96 12.58 2.93 -7.16
C ILE A 96 13.95 3.58 -7.34
N ASP A 97 14.32 3.96 -8.56
CA ASP A 97 15.44 4.86 -8.78
C ASP A 97 15.10 6.28 -8.30
N LEU A 98 15.63 6.68 -7.14
CA LEU A 98 15.32 7.97 -6.51
C LEU A 98 15.77 9.18 -7.35
N ASN A 99 16.75 9.01 -8.25
CA ASN A 99 17.16 10.08 -9.16
C ASN A 99 16.11 10.38 -10.23
N GLN A 100 15.07 9.55 -10.34
CA GLN A 100 14.00 9.69 -11.33
C GLN A 100 12.71 10.25 -10.72
N ILE A 101 12.69 10.53 -9.41
CA ILE A 101 11.50 10.94 -8.66
C ILE A 101 11.59 12.42 -8.30
N ASN A 102 10.49 13.14 -8.53
CA ASN A 102 10.34 14.53 -8.15
C ASN A 102 9.78 14.66 -6.72
N SER A 103 8.70 13.95 -6.42
CA SER A 103 8.05 14.01 -5.12
C SER A 103 7.35 12.70 -4.74
N ILE A 104 7.13 12.51 -3.45
CA ILE A 104 6.43 11.34 -2.89
C ILE A 104 5.30 11.83 -1.99
N SER A 105 4.12 11.23 -2.08
CA SER A 105 3.01 11.53 -1.17
C SER A 105 3.24 10.93 0.20
N LYS A 106 2.69 11.58 1.21
CA LYS A 106 2.68 11.07 2.59
C LYS A 106 1.62 9.99 2.75
N TYR A 107 1.90 9.06 3.67
CA TYR A 107 0.92 8.12 4.20
C TYR A 107 -0.14 8.89 4.99
N GLY A 108 -1.42 8.62 4.76
CA GLY A 108 -2.52 9.41 5.32
C GLY A 108 -2.76 10.73 4.56
N SER A 109 -2.31 10.84 3.31
CA SER A 109 -2.59 11.99 2.45
C SER A 109 -3.96 11.91 1.78
N CYS A 110 -4.36 13.00 1.12
CA CYS A 110 -5.52 13.03 0.21
C CYS A 110 -5.12 12.82 -1.24
N SER A 111 -3.92 12.29 -1.49
CA SER A 111 -3.42 12.06 -2.84
C SER A 111 -4.10 10.86 -3.47
N GLY A 112 -4.38 10.95 -4.77
CA GLY A 112 -5.02 9.88 -5.53
C GLY A 112 -6.45 9.63 -5.05
N HIS A 113 -6.71 8.44 -4.52
CA HIS A 113 -8.05 7.99 -4.12
C HIS A 113 -8.08 7.49 -2.67
N ASN A 114 -9.30 7.35 -2.13
CA ASN A 114 -9.50 6.81 -0.79
C ASN A 114 -8.97 5.37 -0.70
N ARG A 115 -8.10 5.14 0.29
CA ARG A 115 -7.52 3.84 0.64
C ARG A 115 -7.38 3.79 2.15
N ASP A 116 -8.53 3.75 2.80
CA ASP A 116 -8.64 3.65 4.25
C ASP A 116 -8.75 2.20 4.70
N GLY A 117 -8.72 2.00 6.02
CA GLY A 117 -8.65 0.69 6.63
C GLY A 117 -7.91 0.73 7.95
N TYR A 118 -7.41 -0.41 8.39
CA TYR A 118 -6.53 -0.47 9.55
C TYR A 118 -5.10 -0.15 9.17
N THR A 119 -4.43 0.67 9.98
CA THR A 119 -2.96 0.72 9.95
C THR A 119 -2.36 -0.57 10.52
N PHE A 120 -1.08 -0.84 10.27
CA PHE A 120 -0.38 -1.96 10.91
C PHE A 120 -0.35 -1.84 12.45
N GLU A 121 -0.39 -0.60 12.98
CA GLU A 121 -0.56 -0.31 14.40
C GLU A 121 -2.00 -0.49 14.91
N ARG A 122 -2.89 -1.03 14.08
CA ARG A 122 -4.28 -1.43 14.39
C ARG A 122 -5.20 -0.27 14.67
N VAL A 123 -4.93 0.89 14.06
CA VAL A 123 -5.82 2.05 14.10
C VAL A 123 -6.73 1.99 12.89
N LEU A 124 -8.05 1.91 13.12
CA LEU A 124 -9.02 2.03 12.03
C LEU A 124 -9.09 3.49 11.58
N THR A 125 -9.04 3.69 10.27
CA THR A 125 -9.06 4.99 9.62
C THR A 125 -10.23 5.07 8.64
N SER A 126 -10.59 6.29 8.25
CA SER A 126 -11.57 6.55 7.21
C SER A 126 -11.21 7.81 6.44
N ASN A 127 -11.59 7.84 5.15
CA ASN A 127 -11.50 9.01 4.28
C ASN A 127 -10.09 9.62 4.18
N LEU A 128 -9.11 8.78 3.82
CA LEU A 128 -7.71 9.14 3.58
C LEU A 128 -7.04 8.07 2.71
N SER A 129 -5.85 8.34 2.19
CA SER A 129 -5.05 7.34 1.46
C SER A 129 -3.89 6.83 2.31
N LEU A 130 -3.90 5.53 2.62
CA LEU A 130 -2.78 4.81 3.25
C LEU A 130 -1.79 4.23 2.20
N LYS A 131 -1.75 4.79 0.99
CA LYS A 131 -0.73 4.51 -0.04
C LYS A 131 0.40 5.55 -0.03
N HIS A 132 1.48 5.23 -0.74
CA HIS A 132 2.44 6.22 -1.22
C HIS A 132 2.38 6.34 -2.74
N TYR A 133 2.15 7.55 -3.24
CA TYR A 133 2.25 7.90 -4.65
C TYR A 133 3.62 8.51 -4.92
N PHE A 134 4.21 8.15 -6.05
CA PHE A 134 5.52 8.57 -6.51
C PHE A 134 5.34 9.31 -7.82
N TYR A 135 5.75 10.57 -7.83
CA TYR A 135 5.67 11.42 -9.01
C TYR A 135 7.04 11.56 -9.64
N PRO A 136 7.25 11.06 -10.87
CA PRO A 136 8.53 11.18 -11.56
C PRO A 136 8.86 12.60 -12.01
N ILE A 137 10.15 12.88 -12.17
CA ILE A 137 10.65 14.15 -12.74
C ILE A 137 10.07 14.36 -14.14
N THR A 138 9.77 15.60 -14.50
CA THR A 138 9.08 16.00 -15.74
C THR A 138 9.68 15.37 -17.01
N GLN A 139 11.01 15.19 -17.08
CA GLN A 139 11.66 14.56 -18.24
C GLN A 139 11.29 13.08 -18.47
N PHE A 140 10.75 12.40 -17.45
CA PHE A 140 10.31 11.01 -17.54
C PHE A 140 8.79 10.87 -17.66
N GLN A 141 8.04 11.97 -17.61
CA GLN A 141 6.63 12.01 -17.95
C GLN A 141 6.45 11.74 -19.45
N GLY A 142 5.40 11.02 -19.85
CA GLY A 142 5.20 10.55 -21.21
C GLY A 142 6.01 9.31 -21.61
N THR A 143 6.75 8.68 -20.69
CA THR A 143 7.61 7.53 -20.98
C THR A 143 7.02 6.20 -20.51
N THR A 144 7.46 5.09 -21.11
CA THR A 144 6.97 3.74 -20.74
C THR A 144 8.10 2.78 -20.33
N ASP A 145 9.34 3.23 -20.35
CA ASP A 145 10.52 2.38 -20.20
C ASP A 145 11.67 3.07 -19.45
N LYS A 146 11.41 4.18 -18.76
CA LYS A 146 12.48 4.99 -18.13
C LYS A 146 12.49 4.94 -16.61
N VAL A 147 11.35 5.13 -15.95
CA VAL A 147 11.28 5.22 -14.48
C VAL A 147 11.36 3.82 -13.89
N LYS A 148 12.53 3.41 -13.38
CA LYS A 148 12.79 2.02 -12.96
C LYS A 148 12.19 1.70 -11.60
N VAL A 149 11.60 0.52 -11.49
CA VAL A 149 11.16 -0.08 -10.22
C VAL A 149 11.89 -1.39 -9.95
N PHE A 150 12.23 -1.62 -8.69
CA PHE A 150 13.07 -2.73 -8.24
C PHE A 150 12.41 -3.51 -7.12
N ALA A 151 12.75 -4.80 -7.00
CA ALA A 151 12.29 -5.60 -5.88
C ALA A 151 12.86 -5.05 -4.56
N PRO A 152 12.01 -4.70 -3.56
CA PRO A 152 12.47 -4.15 -2.29
C PRO A 152 13.20 -5.16 -1.40
N PHE A 153 13.05 -6.46 -1.70
CA PHE A 153 13.59 -7.56 -0.91
C PHE A 153 13.70 -8.85 -1.72
N ASP A 154 14.40 -9.83 -1.16
CA ASP A 154 14.31 -11.22 -1.57
C ASP A 154 12.91 -11.76 -1.27
N GLY A 155 12.27 -12.36 -2.27
CA GLY A 155 10.88 -12.78 -2.12
C GLY A 155 10.34 -13.51 -3.34
N THR A 156 9.02 -13.57 -3.41
CA THR A 156 8.28 -14.20 -4.51
C THR A 156 7.21 -13.28 -5.05
N VAL A 157 6.96 -13.37 -6.35
CA VAL A 157 5.77 -12.78 -6.98
C VAL A 157 4.55 -13.49 -6.44
N ALA A 158 3.68 -12.77 -5.73
CA ALA A 158 2.50 -13.29 -5.07
C ALA A 158 1.22 -12.97 -5.85
N THR A 159 1.15 -11.80 -6.48
CA THR A 159 -0.01 -11.40 -7.29
C THR A 159 0.46 -10.68 -8.55
N ILE A 160 -0.34 -10.83 -9.61
CA ILE A 160 -0.17 -10.10 -10.88
C ILE A 160 -1.55 -9.61 -11.28
N GLN A 161 -1.69 -8.31 -11.49
CA GLN A 161 -2.88 -7.69 -12.07
C GLN A 161 -2.52 -7.15 -13.44
N LEU A 162 -3.19 -7.66 -14.48
CA LEU A 162 -2.98 -7.20 -15.86
C LEU A 162 -4.12 -6.29 -16.27
N GLU A 163 -3.79 -5.08 -16.70
CA GLU A 163 -4.78 -4.16 -17.25
C GLU A 163 -5.00 -4.47 -18.73
N ALA A 164 -6.28 -4.57 -19.12
CA ALA A 164 -6.67 -4.99 -20.47
C ALA A 164 -6.72 -3.82 -21.48
N ASP A 165 -6.97 -2.60 -20.99
CA ASP A 165 -7.11 -1.40 -21.82
C ASP A 165 -5.77 -0.98 -22.40
N LYS A 166 -5.59 -1.08 -23.72
CA LYS A 166 -4.32 -0.72 -24.39
C LYS A 166 -4.28 0.77 -24.75
N GLY A 167 -3.19 1.45 -24.40
CA GLY A 167 -2.82 2.79 -24.85
C GLY A 167 -2.10 2.80 -26.21
N GLY A 168 -1.68 4.00 -26.66
CA GLY A 168 -1.15 4.23 -28.02
C GLY A 168 0.13 3.49 -28.43
N LEU A 169 0.77 2.78 -27.50
CA LEU A 169 1.96 1.94 -27.73
C LEU A 169 1.68 0.43 -27.62
N GLY A 170 0.41 0.02 -27.59
CA GLY A 170 0.01 -1.39 -27.43
C GLY A 170 0.24 -1.95 -26.02
N ARG A 171 0.63 -1.09 -25.07
CA ARG A 171 0.77 -1.41 -23.64
C ARG A 171 -0.47 -0.98 -22.85
N PRO A 172 -0.73 -1.55 -21.67
CA PRO A 172 -1.86 -1.13 -20.85
C PRO A 172 -1.79 0.36 -20.51
N LYS A 173 -2.90 1.09 -20.69
CA LYS A 173 -2.97 2.54 -20.50
C LYS A 173 -2.58 2.95 -19.08
N ASN A 174 -3.04 2.19 -18.09
CA ASN A 174 -2.80 2.45 -16.67
C ASN A 174 -1.65 1.61 -16.10
N GLY A 175 -0.87 0.88 -16.92
CA GLY A 175 0.13 -0.06 -16.41
C GLY A 175 -0.48 -1.29 -15.72
N ASN A 176 0.34 -2.17 -15.15
CA ASN A 176 -0.07 -3.39 -14.46
C ASN A 176 0.22 -3.29 -12.95
N GLY A 177 -0.36 -4.19 -12.17
CA GLY A 177 -0.04 -4.38 -10.75
C GLY A 177 0.85 -5.60 -10.50
N LEU A 178 1.81 -5.48 -9.59
CA LEU A 178 2.70 -6.59 -9.18
C LEU A 178 2.86 -6.61 -7.66
N GLY A 179 2.37 -7.68 -7.02
CA GLY A 179 2.52 -7.90 -5.58
C GLY A 179 3.61 -8.91 -5.27
N LEU A 180 4.42 -8.60 -4.26
CA LEU A 180 5.55 -9.38 -3.80
C LEU A 180 5.36 -9.79 -2.34
N SER A 181 5.73 -11.02 -2.02
CA SER A 181 5.75 -11.51 -0.65
C SER A 181 7.17 -11.84 -0.18
N THR A 182 7.40 -11.69 1.12
CA THR A 182 8.68 -11.99 1.78
C THR A 182 8.48 -13.09 2.81
N PRO A 183 9.48 -13.96 3.03
CA PRO A 183 9.43 -14.93 4.14
C PRO A 183 9.61 -14.26 5.53
N LEU A 184 10.13 -13.02 5.60
CA LEU A 184 10.40 -12.34 6.88
C LEU A 184 9.12 -11.90 7.60
N ASP A 185 8.10 -11.54 6.83
CA ASP A 185 6.75 -11.32 7.31
C ASP A 185 5.77 -11.92 6.30
N LYS A 186 5.31 -13.13 6.61
CA LYS A 186 4.40 -13.87 5.73
C LYS A 186 3.03 -13.21 5.58
N ASN A 187 2.70 -12.22 6.43
CA ASN A 187 1.41 -11.56 6.49
C ASN A 187 1.36 -10.30 5.62
N ILE A 188 2.44 -9.89 4.95
CA ILE A 188 2.46 -8.70 4.09
C ILE A 188 2.50 -9.01 2.60
N LEU A 189 1.98 -8.08 1.83
CA LEU A 189 2.12 -7.96 0.39
C LEU A 189 2.67 -6.56 0.08
N PHE A 190 3.79 -6.49 -0.61
CA PHE A 190 4.32 -5.23 -1.15
C PHE A 190 3.90 -5.14 -2.62
N SER A 191 3.07 -4.17 -2.98
CA SER A 191 2.50 -4.08 -4.32
C SER A 191 2.92 -2.79 -5.01
N PHE A 192 3.25 -2.91 -6.29
CA PHE A 192 3.38 -1.78 -7.21
C PHE A 192 2.09 -1.67 -8.02
N GLY A 193 1.51 -0.47 -8.06
CA GLY A 193 0.49 -0.07 -9.03
C GLY A 193 1.11 0.65 -10.23
N HIS A 194 0.44 0.57 -11.37
CA HIS A 194 0.79 1.33 -12.57
C HIS A 194 2.23 1.12 -13.09
N ILE A 195 2.64 -0.14 -13.33
CA ILE A 195 3.97 -0.46 -13.88
C ILE A 195 3.94 -1.32 -15.15
N TYR A 196 4.93 -1.17 -16.01
CA TYR A 196 5.23 -2.07 -17.12
C TYR A 196 6.33 -3.04 -16.74
N PHE A 197 6.08 -4.34 -16.85
CA PHE A 197 7.05 -5.35 -16.46
C PHE A 197 8.25 -5.40 -17.41
N SER A 198 9.44 -5.62 -16.85
CA SER A 198 10.69 -5.81 -17.62
C SER A 198 10.73 -7.14 -18.37
N LYS A 199 9.92 -8.10 -17.93
CA LYS A 199 9.72 -9.43 -18.51
C LYS A 199 8.34 -9.96 -18.13
N SER A 200 7.94 -11.08 -18.72
CA SER A 200 6.74 -11.80 -18.27
C SER A 200 7.00 -12.49 -16.93
N PHE A 201 6.38 -11.99 -15.85
CA PHE A 201 6.38 -12.64 -14.55
C PHE A 201 5.27 -13.68 -14.43
N LYS A 202 5.47 -14.64 -13.52
CA LYS A 202 4.47 -15.60 -13.07
C LYS A 202 4.37 -15.58 -11.55
N VAL A 203 3.19 -15.83 -11.02
CA VAL A 203 3.03 -16.07 -9.58
C VAL A 203 3.91 -17.26 -9.18
N GLY A 204 4.66 -17.09 -8.09
CA GLY A 204 5.67 -18.04 -7.62
C GLY A 204 7.10 -17.73 -8.11
N ASP A 205 7.28 -16.84 -9.08
CA ASP A 205 8.62 -16.42 -9.51
C ASP A 205 9.41 -15.84 -8.33
N SER A 206 10.66 -16.28 -8.18
CA SER A 206 11.56 -15.70 -7.19
C SER A 206 12.13 -14.36 -7.68
N VAL A 207 12.25 -13.41 -6.76
CA VAL A 207 12.91 -12.12 -7.00
C VAL A 207 14.00 -11.89 -5.97
N LYS A 208 15.04 -11.16 -6.36
CA LYS A 208 16.13 -10.73 -5.48
C LYS A 208 16.05 -9.25 -5.17
N ALA A 209 16.41 -8.86 -3.96
CA ALA A 209 16.47 -7.45 -3.57
C ALA A 209 17.31 -6.64 -4.59
N GLY A 210 16.75 -5.53 -5.10
CA GLY A 210 17.38 -4.70 -6.14
C GLY A 210 17.23 -5.22 -7.58
N GLN A 211 16.56 -6.35 -7.80
CA GLN A 211 16.27 -6.83 -9.15
C GLN A 211 15.33 -5.87 -9.87
N LEU A 212 15.66 -5.49 -11.11
CA LEU A 212 14.78 -4.71 -11.98
C LEU A 212 13.48 -5.49 -12.28
N LEU A 213 12.35 -4.92 -11.87
CA LEU A 213 11.02 -5.49 -12.10
C LEU A 213 10.34 -4.88 -13.31
N GLY A 214 10.66 -3.63 -13.63
CA GLY A 214 9.97 -2.93 -14.69
C GLY A 214 10.14 -1.43 -14.60
N TYR A 215 9.13 -0.73 -15.13
CA TYR A 215 9.11 0.71 -15.26
C TYR A 215 7.75 1.27 -14.85
N ALA A 216 7.69 2.46 -14.24
CA ALA A 216 6.42 3.13 -14.00
C ALA A 216 5.70 3.47 -15.32
N SER A 217 4.37 3.38 -15.29
CA SER A 217 3.49 3.62 -16.44
C SER A 217 3.20 5.10 -16.63
N MET A 218 4.18 5.84 -17.14
CA MET A 218 4.10 7.30 -17.28
C MET A 218 3.64 7.73 -18.69
N SER A 219 2.84 6.92 -19.40
CA SER A 219 2.45 7.25 -20.78
C SER A 219 1.69 8.57 -20.91
N ASP A 220 0.89 8.91 -19.90
CA ASP A 220 0.17 10.19 -19.83
C ASP A 220 0.91 11.12 -18.85
N ALA A 221 1.25 12.33 -19.31
CA ALA A 221 1.95 13.30 -18.47
C ALA A 221 1.06 13.80 -17.32
N GLY A 222 1.67 13.99 -16.14
CA GLY A 222 0.97 14.42 -14.92
C GLY A 222 0.61 13.27 -13.98
N PHE A 223 0.73 12.04 -14.45
CA PHE A 223 0.42 10.85 -13.67
C PHE A 223 1.54 10.51 -12.69
N ASP A 224 1.14 9.94 -11.57
CA ASP A 224 2.00 9.25 -10.62
C ASP A 224 1.74 7.74 -10.70
N PHE A 225 2.57 6.99 -10.00
CA PHE A 225 2.35 5.57 -9.74
C PHE A 225 2.44 5.34 -8.24
N ASP A 226 1.92 4.22 -7.76
CA ASP A 226 1.74 3.99 -6.34
C ASP A 226 2.41 2.70 -5.86
N ILE A 227 2.77 2.74 -4.59
CA ILE A 227 3.26 1.60 -3.84
C ILE A 227 2.36 1.41 -2.63
N ASP A 228 1.92 0.18 -2.50
CA ASP A 228 1.13 -0.33 -1.42
C ASP A 228 1.96 -1.27 -0.55
N LEU A 229 1.77 -1.15 0.76
CA LEU A 229 2.20 -2.16 1.69
C LEU A 229 0.98 -2.63 2.47
N GLU A 230 0.56 -3.85 2.18
CA GLU A 230 -0.74 -4.38 2.58
C GLU A 230 -0.57 -5.61 3.46
N GLY A 231 -1.53 -5.88 4.33
CA GLY A 231 -1.73 -7.19 4.90
C GLY A 231 -2.31 -8.13 3.83
N LYS A 232 -1.76 -9.35 3.71
CA LYS A 232 -2.28 -10.38 2.78
C LYS A 232 -3.72 -10.79 3.07
N SER A 233 -4.19 -10.54 4.27
CA SER A 233 -5.55 -10.84 4.70
C SER A 233 -6.22 -9.57 5.19
N ARG A 234 -7.49 -9.40 4.82
CA ARG A 234 -8.35 -8.36 5.38
C ARG A 234 -8.61 -8.62 6.85
N ALA A 235 -8.89 -7.56 7.60
CA ALA A 235 -9.31 -7.66 8.99
C ALA A 235 -10.67 -8.40 9.09
N PRO A 236 -11.09 -8.86 10.30
CA PRO A 236 -12.34 -9.61 10.46
C PRO A 236 -13.61 -8.88 10.00
N ASN A 237 -13.57 -7.56 9.92
CA ASN A 237 -14.64 -6.70 9.40
C ASN A 237 -14.44 -6.36 7.90
N GLU A 238 -13.61 -7.13 7.19
CA GLU A 238 -13.29 -6.98 5.77
C GLU A 238 -12.52 -5.71 5.39
N SER A 239 -12.17 -4.86 6.37
CA SER A 239 -11.33 -3.69 6.13
C SER A 239 -9.93 -4.09 5.66
N GLU A 240 -9.36 -3.28 4.78
CA GLU A 240 -7.96 -3.42 4.37
C GLU A 240 -7.03 -3.19 5.57
N VAL A 241 -5.83 -3.76 5.49
CA VAL A 241 -4.77 -3.57 6.48
C VAL A 241 -3.57 -3.01 5.72
N LEU A 242 -3.16 -1.79 6.03
CA LEU A 242 -2.22 -1.01 5.22
C LEU A 242 -1.12 -0.44 6.12
N GLY A 243 0.08 -0.29 5.58
CA GLY A 243 1.27 0.19 6.29
C GLY A 243 2.07 1.17 5.44
N SER A 244 2.92 1.97 6.09
CA SER A 244 3.85 2.84 5.37
C SER A 244 5.14 2.08 5.08
N ILE A 245 5.63 2.11 3.84
CA ILE A 245 6.91 1.49 3.49
C ILE A 245 8.07 2.07 4.30
N PHE A 246 7.98 3.34 4.71
CA PHE A 246 9.02 4.04 5.46
C PHE A 246 9.24 3.47 6.86
N ASP A 247 8.21 2.85 7.45
CA ASP A 247 8.30 2.17 8.75
C ASP A 247 8.99 0.80 8.66
N HIS A 248 9.22 0.27 7.46
CA HIS A 248 9.73 -1.09 7.26
C HIS A 248 11.04 -1.14 6.46
N MET A 249 11.69 0.02 6.28
CA MET A 249 13.00 0.14 5.66
C MET A 249 14.14 -0.29 6.59
N SER A 250 15.10 -1.03 6.03
CA SER A 250 16.42 -1.18 6.64
C SER A 250 17.09 0.20 6.80
N LYS A 251 18.13 0.26 7.64
CA LYS A 251 18.90 1.50 7.81
C LYS A 251 19.51 1.98 6.48
N SER A 252 20.06 1.09 5.66
CA SER A 252 20.69 1.45 4.38
C SER A 252 19.69 2.05 3.38
N VAL A 253 18.46 1.51 3.34
CA VAL A 253 17.39 2.06 2.49
C VAL A 253 16.96 3.42 3.02
N SER A 254 16.73 3.54 4.34
CA SER A 254 16.40 4.82 4.99
C SER A 254 17.46 5.89 4.72
N ASP A 255 18.75 5.55 4.85
CA ASP A 255 19.87 6.45 4.56
C ASP A 255 19.88 6.89 3.07
N SER A 256 19.49 6.00 2.14
CA SER A 256 19.37 6.33 0.72
C SER A 256 18.28 7.38 0.45
N PHE A 257 17.11 7.24 1.07
CA PHE A 257 16.04 8.25 1.01
C PHE A 257 16.48 9.57 1.65
N ALA A 258 17.14 9.52 2.81
CA ALA A 258 17.68 10.69 3.48
C ALA A 258 18.71 11.45 2.61
N GLY A 259 19.55 10.73 1.87
CA GLY A 259 20.46 11.31 0.89
C GLY A 259 19.76 12.11 -0.21
N HIS A 260 18.50 11.77 -0.49
CA HIS A 260 17.61 12.47 -1.43
C HIS A 260 16.65 13.46 -0.73
N GLY A 261 16.93 13.84 0.52
CA GLY A 261 16.14 14.84 1.25
C GLY A 261 14.81 14.32 1.80
N ILE A 262 14.59 13.01 1.82
CA ILE A 262 13.38 12.40 2.37
C ILE A 262 13.66 11.85 3.77
N SER A 263 13.03 12.45 4.78
CA SER A 263 13.04 11.95 6.15
C SER A 263 11.84 11.01 6.37
N PRO A 264 12.02 9.73 6.74
CA PRO A 264 10.92 8.80 6.98
C PRO A 264 9.85 9.31 7.94
N ASN A 265 10.24 10.08 8.96
CA ASN A 265 9.31 10.64 9.96
C ASN A 265 8.36 11.70 9.37
N GLU A 266 8.72 12.32 8.25
CA GLU A 266 7.91 13.33 7.56
C GLU A 266 6.98 12.73 6.51
N MET A 267 7.12 11.43 6.24
CA MET A 267 6.35 10.70 5.23
C MET A 267 5.01 10.18 5.75
N LYS A 268 4.62 10.55 6.98
CA LYS A 268 3.32 10.18 7.57
C LYS A 268 2.62 11.44 8.08
N ILE A 269 1.34 11.56 7.74
CA ILE A 269 0.43 12.51 8.38
C ILE A 269 -0.20 11.78 9.55
N SER A 270 -0.25 12.43 10.73
CA SER A 270 -0.85 11.81 11.88
C SER A 270 -2.37 11.62 11.64
N ILE A 271 -2.93 10.50 12.08
CA ILE A 271 -4.37 10.24 11.92
C ILE A 271 -5.20 11.31 12.63
N ALA A 272 -4.73 11.82 13.77
CA ALA A 272 -5.40 12.89 14.50
C ALA A 272 -5.43 14.21 13.71
N ASP A 273 -4.34 14.56 13.02
CA ASP A 273 -4.32 15.77 12.19
C ASP A 273 -5.17 15.60 10.93
N ARG A 274 -5.16 14.40 10.33
CA ARG A 274 -6.04 14.11 9.20
C ARG A 274 -7.52 14.14 9.58
N GLN A 275 -7.90 13.71 10.78
CA GLN A 275 -9.27 13.84 11.26
C GLN A 275 -9.70 15.30 11.44
N LYS A 276 -8.78 16.21 11.78
CA LYS A 276 -9.05 17.66 11.83
C LYS A 276 -9.13 18.30 10.44
N GLN A 277 -8.49 17.69 9.44
CA GLN A 277 -8.47 18.14 8.05
C GLN A 277 -8.82 16.99 7.10
N PRO A 278 -10.09 16.53 7.10
CA PRO A 278 -10.51 15.37 6.32
C PRO A 278 -10.25 15.55 4.83
N CYS A 279 -10.01 14.43 4.14
CA CYS A 279 -9.87 14.48 2.69
C CYS A 279 -11.20 14.78 1.99
N ASP A 280 -11.10 15.54 0.90
CA ASP A 280 -12.18 15.69 -0.06
C ASP A 280 -11.72 15.17 -1.42
N PHE A 281 -11.90 13.86 -1.61
CA PHE A 281 -11.57 13.17 -2.85
C PHE A 281 -12.52 13.52 -4.01
N ASN A 282 -13.60 14.25 -3.75
CA ASN A 282 -14.50 14.76 -4.79
C ASN A 282 -14.11 16.15 -5.26
N SER A 283 -13.23 16.84 -4.52
CA SER A 283 -12.72 18.15 -4.94
C SER A 283 -11.76 17.99 -6.12
N SER A 284 -11.77 18.97 -7.02
CA SER A 284 -10.77 19.09 -8.09
C SER A 284 -9.38 19.48 -7.58
N VAL A 285 -9.23 19.64 -6.25
CA VAL A 285 -7.97 20.00 -5.62
C VAL A 285 -7.10 18.76 -5.59
N GLY A 286 -6.27 18.65 -6.62
CA GLY A 286 -5.29 17.58 -6.76
C GLY A 286 -4.11 17.73 -5.80
N ARG A 287 -2.92 17.39 -6.29
CA ARG A 287 -1.66 17.31 -5.54
C ARG A 287 -1.40 18.56 -4.68
N THR A 288 -1.62 18.48 -3.37
CA THR A 288 -1.36 19.60 -2.44
C THR A 288 0.07 19.54 -1.91
N THR A 289 0.67 20.70 -1.65
CA THR A 289 2.03 20.76 -1.11
C THR A 289 2.14 20.20 0.32
N ALA A 290 1.04 20.18 1.07
CA ALA A 290 1.00 19.62 2.42
C ALA A 290 1.10 18.08 2.43
N ASP A 291 0.57 17.45 1.39
CA ASP A 291 0.46 15.99 1.25
C ASP A 291 1.68 15.35 0.57
N TRP A 292 2.61 16.15 0.06
CA TRP A 292 3.74 15.69 -0.73
C TRP A 292 5.06 16.21 -0.15
N VAL A 293 6.11 15.44 -0.37
CA VAL A 293 7.49 15.82 -0.05
C VAL A 293 8.29 15.75 -1.35
N ALA A 294 8.88 16.87 -1.76
CA ALA A 294 9.79 16.91 -2.90
C ALA A 294 11.15 16.34 -2.51
N LEU A 295 11.78 15.60 -3.42
CA LEU A 295 13.17 15.17 -3.25
C LEU A 295 14.10 16.39 -3.35
N LYS A 296 15.31 16.25 -2.81
CA LYS A 296 16.32 17.31 -2.77
C LYS A 296 16.55 17.91 -4.17
N GLY A 297 16.39 19.22 -4.27
CA GLY A 297 16.56 19.96 -5.53
C GLY A 297 15.35 19.92 -6.46
N GLN A 298 14.24 19.30 -6.03
CA GLN A 298 12.98 19.25 -6.76
C GLN A 298 11.95 20.19 -6.12
N THR A 299 10.95 20.59 -6.89
CA THR A 299 9.78 21.35 -6.43
C THR A 299 8.51 20.56 -6.70
N ILE A 300 7.57 20.59 -5.75
CA ILE A 300 6.28 19.92 -5.88
C ILE A 300 5.53 20.54 -7.07
N GLN A 301 5.20 19.71 -8.06
CA GLN A 301 4.38 20.11 -9.18
C GLN A 301 2.90 20.08 -8.74
N THR A 302 2.31 21.26 -8.56
CA THR A 302 0.89 21.41 -8.25
C THR A 302 0.07 21.27 -9.53
N GLY A 303 -0.89 20.36 -9.54
CA GLY A 303 -1.78 20.11 -10.68
C GLY A 303 -2.88 19.12 -10.29
N THR A 304 -3.91 19.01 -11.14
CA THR A 304 -4.97 18.01 -10.97
C THR A 304 -4.35 16.61 -11.01
N SER A 305 -4.45 15.88 -9.89
CA SER A 305 -4.24 14.43 -9.90
C SER A 305 -5.35 13.81 -10.75
N SER A 306 -5.00 12.87 -11.63
CA SER A 306 -6.03 12.12 -12.37
C SER A 306 -6.92 11.35 -11.38
N PRO A 307 -8.23 11.28 -11.61
CA PRO A 307 -9.07 10.31 -10.92
C PRO A 307 -8.63 8.92 -11.40
N GLN A 308 -7.76 8.25 -10.65
CA GLN A 308 -7.40 6.86 -10.90
C GLN A 308 -8.67 6.02 -10.73
N GLY A 309 -9.12 5.41 -11.82
CA GLY A 309 -10.32 4.60 -11.86
C GLY A 309 -10.28 3.49 -10.83
N SER A 310 -11.39 3.31 -10.13
CA SER A 310 -11.62 2.23 -9.18
C SER A 310 -11.31 0.88 -9.82
N SER A 311 -10.21 0.25 -9.41
CA SER A 311 -10.02 -1.18 -9.65
C SER A 311 -10.94 -1.95 -8.71
N GLU A 312 -12.18 -2.18 -9.14
CA GLU A 312 -13.09 -3.11 -8.48
C GLU A 312 -12.46 -4.50 -8.49
N SER A 313 -12.21 -5.03 -7.29
CA SER A 313 -11.89 -6.42 -7.08
C SER A 313 -13.08 -7.26 -7.52
N SER A 314 -12.96 -7.93 -8.68
CA SER A 314 -13.96 -8.89 -9.14
C SER A 314 -13.96 -10.12 -8.23
N GLY A 315 -14.93 -10.14 -7.30
CA GLY A 315 -15.30 -11.32 -6.53
C GLY A 315 -15.76 -12.45 -7.45
N ASN A 316 -15.18 -13.62 -7.22
CA ASN A 316 -15.43 -14.84 -7.97
C ASN A 316 -16.78 -15.45 -7.51
N THR A 317 -17.79 -15.45 -8.36
CA THR A 317 -19.03 -16.22 -8.15
C THR A 317 -19.39 -17.06 -9.38
N SER A 318 -19.15 -18.36 -9.22
CA SER A 318 -19.91 -19.53 -9.70
C SER A 318 -20.88 -19.39 -10.88
N LYS A 319 -20.56 -20.13 -11.95
CA LYS A 319 -21.39 -20.53 -13.11
C LYS A 319 -22.65 -21.34 -12.67
N PRO A 320 -23.78 -21.24 -13.39
CA PRO A 320 -24.27 -22.36 -14.26
C PRO A 320 -24.86 -21.85 -15.61
N THR A 321 -24.36 -22.31 -16.77
CA THR A 321 -24.94 -23.34 -17.68
C THR A 321 -25.91 -22.79 -18.77
N GLU A 322 -25.32 -22.52 -19.94
CA GLU A 322 -25.69 -22.89 -21.33
C GLU A 322 -27.17 -22.96 -21.79
N ALA A 323 -27.51 -22.14 -22.81
CA ALA A 323 -28.42 -22.51 -23.91
C ALA A 323 -28.24 -21.59 -25.17
N ALA A 324 -27.60 -22.16 -26.20
CA ALA A 324 -27.80 -22.09 -27.66
C ALA A 324 -28.27 -20.82 -28.45
N LYS A 325 -27.42 -20.48 -29.47
CA LYS A 325 -27.68 -20.12 -30.91
C LYS A 325 -28.37 -18.77 -31.23
N SER A 326 -28.07 -17.99 -32.27
CA SER A 326 -27.28 -18.14 -33.52
C SER A 326 -27.04 -16.77 -34.22
N ASN A 327 -25.92 -16.68 -34.96
CA ASN A 327 -25.61 -15.90 -36.18
C ASN A 327 -25.95 -14.39 -36.30
N ALA A 328 -24.90 -13.56 -36.44
CA ALA A 328 -24.72 -12.67 -37.60
C ALA A 328 -23.26 -12.18 -37.69
N ASN A 329 -22.77 -12.16 -38.93
CA ASN A 329 -21.45 -11.77 -39.38
C ASN A 329 -21.31 -10.23 -39.37
N THR A 330 -20.27 -9.64 -38.78
CA THR A 330 -19.59 -8.42 -39.26
C THR A 330 -18.33 -8.10 -38.46
N ASP A 331 -17.29 -7.82 -39.23
CA ASP A 331 -15.97 -7.33 -38.91
C ASP A 331 -15.97 -5.94 -38.20
N SER A 332 -14.76 -5.54 -37.77
CA SER A 332 -14.27 -4.19 -37.43
C SER A 332 -14.31 -3.72 -35.96
N GLY A 333 -13.11 -3.68 -35.38
CA GLY A 333 -12.79 -2.77 -34.28
C GLY A 333 -12.81 -1.31 -34.73
N SER A 334 -13.09 -0.40 -33.81
CA SER A 334 -12.98 1.03 -34.06
C SER A 334 -12.60 1.77 -32.79
N SER A 335 -11.36 2.27 -32.76
CA SER A 335 -11.02 3.50 -32.07
C SER A 335 -11.53 4.67 -32.95
N ASN A 336 -12.19 5.65 -32.33
CA ASN A 336 -12.94 6.72 -33.01
C ASN A 336 -12.07 7.64 -33.91
N PHE A 337 -11.69 7.16 -35.09
CA PHE A 337 -11.17 7.99 -36.18
C PHE A 337 -12.31 8.38 -37.12
N GLN A 338 -12.35 9.65 -37.50
CA GLN A 338 -13.39 10.19 -38.39
C GLN A 338 -12.96 10.02 -39.86
N LYS A 339 -13.92 9.76 -40.75
CA LYS A 339 -13.64 9.70 -42.20
C LYS A 339 -14.08 10.99 -42.89
N GLU A 340 -13.32 11.43 -43.89
CA GLU A 340 -13.74 12.54 -44.76
C GLU A 340 -15.09 12.22 -45.41
N GLY A 341 -15.99 13.20 -45.43
CA GLY A 341 -17.38 13.06 -45.91
C GLY A 341 -18.35 12.44 -44.90
N GLN A 342 -17.89 11.93 -43.76
CA GLN A 342 -18.78 11.43 -42.71
C GLN A 342 -19.49 12.59 -42.00
N ALA A 343 -20.77 12.42 -41.66
CA ALA A 343 -21.55 13.40 -40.91
C ALA A 343 -20.89 13.73 -39.56
N CYS A 344 -20.97 15.00 -39.15
CA CYS A 344 -20.42 15.49 -37.91
C CYS A 344 -21.41 16.41 -37.19
N ASP A 345 -21.15 16.64 -35.90
CA ASP A 345 -21.92 17.55 -35.06
C ASP A 345 -20.95 18.62 -34.52
N PRO A 346 -21.02 19.88 -35.00
CA PRO A 346 -20.05 20.90 -34.64
C PRO A 346 -20.12 21.29 -33.15
N THR A 347 -21.24 21.01 -32.46
CA THR A 347 -21.39 21.27 -31.03
C THR A 347 -20.58 20.32 -30.15
N LYS A 348 -20.21 19.14 -30.70
CA LYS A 348 -19.38 18.13 -30.03
C LYS A 348 -17.89 18.31 -30.31
N GLY A 349 -17.51 19.35 -31.05
CA GLY A 349 -16.13 19.71 -31.34
C GLY A 349 -15.88 19.86 -32.84
N PRO A 350 -15.33 20.99 -33.33
CA PRO A 350 -15.18 21.25 -34.76
C PRO A 350 -13.96 20.55 -35.40
N ASN A 351 -13.09 19.90 -34.62
CA ASN A 351 -11.84 19.30 -35.10
C ASN A 351 -11.83 17.77 -34.89
N GLY A 352 -11.35 17.03 -35.88
CA GLY A 352 -11.28 15.57 -35.90
C GLY A 352 -9.98 15.07 -36.52
N LYS A 353 -9.78 13.75 -36.53
CA LYS A 353 -8.59 13.11 -37.11
C LYS A 353 -8.96 11.81 -37.82
N ALA A 354 -8.49 11.66 -39.06
CA ALA A 354 -8.57 10.39 -39.77
C ALA A 354 -7.56 9.37 -39.24
N SER A 355 -7.74 8.10 -39.57
CA SER A 355 -6.91 6.99 -39.12
C SER A 355 -5.46 7.07 -39.61
N ASP A 356 -5.21 7.79 -40.70
CA ASP A 356 -3.88 8.09 -41.25
C ASP A 356 -3.22 9.32 -40.59
N GLY A 357 -3.90 9.98 -39.66
CA GLY A 357 -3.43 11.16 -38.96
C GLY A 357 -3.82 12.50 -39.62
N THR A 358 -4.52 12.50 -40.76
CA THR A 358 -5.00 13.71 -41.43
C THR A 358 -5.95 14.50 -40.52
N GLN A 359 -5.72 15.81 -40.40
CA GLN A 359 -6.61 16.68 -39.61
C GLN A 359 -7.90 16.97 -40.39
N LEU A 360 -9.03 16.77 -39.73
CA LEU A 360 -10.36 17.05 -40.27
C LEU A 360 -11.01 18.20 -39.51
N VAL A 361 -11.89 18.94 -40.19
CA VAL A 361 -12.73 19.98 -39.60
C VAL A 361 -14.18 19.74 -40.00
N CYS A 362 -15.09 19.86 -39.03
CA CYS A 362 -16.52 19.73 -39.24
C CYS A 362 -17.04 21.01 -39.90
N LYS A 363 -17.60 20.89 -41.10
CA LYS A 363 -18.09 22.02 -41.90
C LYS A 363 -19.49 21.77 -42.44
N PRO A 364 -20.31 22.82 -42.62
CA PRO A 364 -21.60 22.71 -43.28
C PRO A 364 -21.50 22.15 -44.69
N GLY A 365 -22.23 21.07 -44.94
CA GLY A 365 -22.44 20.49 -46.27
C GLY A 365 -23.48 21.28 -47.06
N SER A 366 -23.38 21.24 -48.39
CA SER A 366 -24.33 21.89 -49.31
C SER A 366 -25.73 21.27 -49.29
N ASP A 367 -25.90 20.12 -48.63
CA ASP A 367 -27.15 19.40 -48.39
C ASP A 367 -27.78 19.75 -47.02
N GLY A 368 -27.21 20.71 -46.29
CA GLY A 368 -27.67 21.14 -44.97
C GLY A 368 -27.24 20.22 -43.82
N LYS A 369 -26.34 19.26 -44.07
CA LYS A 369 -25.77 18.38 -43.05
C LYS A 369 -24.28 18.64 -42.89
N ASP A 370 -23.82 18.84 -41.66
CA ASP A 370 -22.39 19.04 -41.41
C ASP A 370 -21.61 17.73 -41.63
N SER A 371 -20.44 17.84 -42.26
CA SER A 371 -19.55 16.69 -42.51
C SER A 371 -18.08 17.03 -42.28
N TRP A 372 -17.29 15.99 -41.99
CA TRP A 372 -15.85 16.10 -41.83
C TRP A 372 -15.16 16.37 -43.17
N GLN A 373 -14.40 17.44 -43.25
CA GLN A 373 -13.61 17.82 -44.42
C GLN A 373 -12.14 17.95 -44.06
N VAL A 374 -11.24 17.66 -45.00
CA VAL A 374 -9.80 17.83 -44.77
C VAL A 374 -9.48 19.29 -44.45
N LYS A 375 -8.76 19.48 -43.35
CA LYS A 375 -8.24 20.78 -42.94
C LYS A 375 -7.03 21.10 -43.82
N LYS A 376 -7.24 21.88 -44.87
CA LYS A 376 -6.19 22.41 -45.75
C LYS A 376 -5.26 23.37 -45.01
#